data_AF-A0A960PP26-F1
#
_entry.id   AF-A0A960PP26-F1
#
_cell.length_a   1.000
_cell.length_b   1.000
_cell.length_c   1.000
_cell.angle_alpha   90.00
_cell.angle_beta   90.00
_cell.angle_gamma   90.00
#
_symmetry.space_group_name_H-M   'P 1'
#
loop_
_entity.id
_entity.type
_entity.pdbx_description
1 polymer ?
#
loop_
_entity_poly.entity_id
_entity_poly.type
_entity_poly.pdbx_seq_one_letter_code
_entity_poly.pdbx_strand_id
1 'polypeptide(L)'
;MPVRKFRDVSEMEENTWREPGTPELFRAIRELWEFSDRILRPRFPPGVYKHRTLEEAEDQRQRWEEANFKAHRDRLERDRKS
;
A
#
# COMPACT_ATOMS: atom_id res chain seq x y z
N MET A 1 -4.72 12.83 -3.41
CA MET A 1 -4.73 13.28 -2.01
C MET A 1 -4.20 14.71 -1.93
N PRO A 2 -4.98 15.68 -1.42
CA PRO A 2 -4.51 17.05 -1.25
C PRO A 2 -3.45 17.11 -0.15
N VAL A 3 -2.28 17.68 -0.45
CA VAL A 3 -1.29 18.03 0.57
C VAL A 3 -1.79 19.31 1.25
N ARG A 4 -2.13 19.23 2.54
CA ARG A 4 -2.61 20.36 3.34
C ARG A 4 -1.49 20.82 4.27
N LYS A 5 -1.30 22.13 4.38
CA LYS A 5 -0.42 22.74 5.39
C LYS A 5 -1.25 23.07 6.62
N PHE A 6 -0.88 22.51 7.76
CA PHE A 6 -1.48 22.81 9.05
C PHE A 6 -0.54 23.71 9.85
N ARG A 7 -1.09 24.61 10.67
CA ARG A 7 -0.29 25.49 11.53
C ARG A 7 0.11 24.79 12.83
N ASP A 8 -0.70 23.83 13.26
CA ASP A 8 -0.52 23.05 14.49
C ASP A 8 -0.99 21.59 14.29
N VAL A 9 -0.49 20.67 15.13
CA VAL A 9 -0.83 19.24 15.08
C VAL A 9 -2.29 18.99 15.46
N SER A 10 -2.88 19.80 16.34
CA SER A 10 -4.29 19.68 16.72
C SER A 10 -5.26 19.88 15.54
N GLU A 11 -4.89 20.71 14.56
CA GLU A 11 -5.69 20.91 13.33
C GLU A 11 -5.71 19.65 12.42
N MET A 12 -4.77 18.72 12.64
CA MET A 12 -4.68 17.47 11.88
C MET A 12 -5.70 16.43 12.35
N GLU A 13 -6.04 16.39 13.64
CA GLU A 13 -6.91 15.36 14.21
C GLU A 13 -8.31 15.37 13.57
N GLU A 14 -8.88 16.55 13.34
CA GLU A 14 -10.21 16.71 12.72
C GLU A 14 -10.25 16.32 11.23
N ASN A 15 -9.10 16.24 10.55
CA ASN A 15 -9.02 16.12 9.10
C ASN A 15 -8.35 14.84 8.59
N THR A 16 -7.77 14.04 9.48
CA THR A 16 -6.93 12.90 9.07
C THR A 16 -7.74 11.62 8.86
N TRP A 17 -8.73 11.37 9.70
CA TRP A 17 -9.46 10.12 9.71
C TRP A 17 -10.84 10.27 9.07
N ARG A 18 -11.20 9.31 8.22
CA ARG A 18 -12.56 9.20 7.70
C ARG A 18 -13.33 8.22 8.57
N GLU A 19 -14.57 8.56 8.89
CA GLU A 19 -15.43 7.71 9.70
C GLU A 19 -15.64 6.33 9.06
N PRO A 20 -15.56 5.24 9.84
CA PRO A 20 -15.86 3.89 9.35
C PRO A 20 -17.25 3.82 8.71
N GLY A 21 -17.34 3.14 7.56
CA GLY A 21 -18.60 2.93 6.85
C GLY A 21 -19.02 4.09 5.93
N THR A 22 -18.28 5.19 5.90
CA THR A 22 -18.56 6.29 4.96
C THR A 22 -18.14 5.93 3.52
N PRO A 23 -18.91 6.33 2.49
CA PRO A 23 -18.51 6.16 1.08
C PRO A 23 -17.15 6.77 0.75
N GLU A 24 -16.80 7.88 1.40
CA GLU A 24 -15.55 8.61 1.23
C GLU A 24 -14.34 7.76 1.64
N LEU A 25 -14.48 6.93 2.68
CA LEU A 25 -13.43 6.01 3.11
C LEU A 25 -13.17 4.94 2.04
N PHE A 26 -14.22 4.30 1.52
CA PHE A 26 -14.08 3.30 0.47
C PHE A 26 -13.47 3.88 -0.81
N ARG A 27 -13.86 5.10 -1.19
CA ARG A 27 -13.25 5.81 -2.33
C ARG A 27 -11.76 6.06 -2.11
N ALA A 28 -11.37 6.53 -0.92
CA ALA A 28 -9.96 6.78 -0.60
C ALA A 28 -9.13 5.49 -0.58
N ILE A 29 -9.67 4.39 -0.03
CA ILE A 29 -9.02 3.07 -0.06
C ILE A 29 -8.80 2.63 -1.51
N ARG A 30 -9.82 2.72 -2.37
CA ARG A 30 -9.70 2.36 -3.78
C ARG A 30 -8.65 3.21 -4.50
N GLU A 31 -8.69 4.53 -4.34
CA GLU A 31 -7.72 5.44 -4.96
C GLU A 31 -6.28 5.12 -4.52
N LEU A 32 -6.08 4.77 -3.25
CA LEU A 32 -4.78 4.35 -2.73
C LEU A 32 -4.28 3.07 -3.39
N TRP A 33 -5.15 2.07 -3.57
CA TRP A 33 -4.81 0.83 -4.24
C TRP A 33 -4.51 1.03 -5.73
N GLU A 34 -5.31 1.83 -6.44
CA GLU A 34 -5.06 2.18 -7.85
C GLU A 34 -3.74 2.93 -8.03
N PHE A 35 -3.42 3.84 -7.11
CA PHE A 35 -2.15 4.57 -7.12
C PHE A 35 -0.97 3.63 -6.86
N SER A 36 -1.09 2.76 -5.85
CA SER A 36 -0.08 1.76 -5.52
C SER A 36 0.19 0.81 -6.68
N ASP A 37 -0.88 0.35 -7.36
CA ASP A 37 -0.76 -0.48 -8.55
C ASP A 37 -0.02 0.24 -9.67
N ARG A 38 -0.34 1.51 -9.95
CA ARG A 38 0.33 2.29 -10.99
C ARG A 38 1.84 2.39 -10.81
N ILE A 39 2.30 2.56 -9.56
CA ILE A 39 3.71 2.81 -9.24
C ILE A 39 4.48 1.50 -9.03
N LEU A 40 3.97 0.66 -8.15
CA LEU A 40 4.67 -0.55 -7.71
C LEU A 40 4.23 -1.78 -8.50
N ARG A 41 2.97 -1.85 -8.92
CA ARG A 41 2.32 -3.06 -9.47
C ARG A 41 2.56 -4.27 -8.55
N PRO A 42 2.19 -4.17 -7.26
CA PRO A 42 2.47 -5.23 -6.29
C PRO A 42 1.71 -6.49 -6.69
N ARG A 43 2.39 -7.63 -6.60
CA ARG A 43 1.84 -8.95 -6.89
C ARG A 43 1.75 -9.75 -5.60
N PHE A 44 0.56 -10.29 -5.38
CA PHE A 44 0.28 -11.24 -4.32
C PHE A 44 -0.22 -12.52 -4.98
N PRO A 45 0.40 -13.68 -4.71
CA PRO A 45 -0.09 -14.96 -5.22
C PRO A 45 -1.56 -15.19 -4.82
N PRO A 46 -2.42 -15.68 -5.74
CA PRO A 46 -3.82 -15.90 -5.45
C PRO A 46 -3.99 -17.10 -4.50
N GLY A 47 -4.94 -16.99 -3.57
CA GLY A 47 -5.32 -18.08 -2.67
C GLY A 47 -5.52 -17.62 -1.23
N VAL A 48 -6.10 -18.51 -0.42
CA VAL A 48 -6.20 -18.33 1.04
C VAL A 48 -5.10 -19.18 1.68
N TYR A 49 -4.16 -18.52 2.35
CA TYR A 49 -3.04 -19.17 3.01
C TYR A 49 -3.34 -19.33 4.50
N LYS A 50 -3.38 -20.57 4.97
CA LYS A 50 -3.55 -20.89 6.38
C LYS A 50 -2.20 -21.12 7.03
N HIS A 51 -1.96 -20.44 8.13
CA HIS A 51 -0.73 -20.53 8.92
C HIS A 51 -1.05 -21.05 10.31
N ARG A 52 -0.13 -21.82 10.89
CA ARG A 52 -0.27 -22.35 12.26
C ARG A 52 0.15 -21.32 13.29
N THR A 53 1.06 -20.42 12.92
CA THR A 53 1.58 -19.35 13.78
C THR A 53 1.52 -17.99 13.08
N LEU A 54 1.66 -16.92 13.86
CA LEU A 54 1.79 -15.56 13.31
C LEU A 54 3.11 -15.37 12.57
N GLU A 55 4.18 -16.02 13.02
CA GLU A 55 5.51 -15.96 12.42
C GLU A 55 5.51 -16.54 10.99
N GLU A 56 4.83 -17.66 10.75
CA GLU A 56 4.67 -18.22 9.40
C GLU A 56 3.94 -17.25 8.45
N ALA A 57 2.95 -16.52 8.98
CA ALA A 57 2.21 -15.51 8.21
C ALA A 57 3.08 -14.28 7.90
N GLU A 58 3.92 -13.86 8.86
CA GLU A 58 4.90 -12.79 8.71
C GLU A 58 5.94 -13.15 7.64
N ASP A 59 6.55 -14.33 7.74
CA ASP A 59 7.54 -14.83 6.79
C ASP A 59 6.99 -14.88 5.37
N GLN A 60 5.76 -15.36 5.22
CA GLN A 60 5.11 -15.39 3.91
C GLN A 60 4.93 -13.98 3.35
N ARG A 61 4.46 -13.04 4.19
CA ARG A 61 4.28 -11.65 3.77
C ARG A 61 5.60 -11.03 3.35
N GLN A 62 6.65 -11.22 4.14
CA GLN A 62 7.98 -10.70 3.87
C GLN A 62 8.54 -11.21 2.54
N ARG A 63 8.35 -12.51 2.23
CA ARG A 63 8.73 -13.07 0.92
C ARG A 63 8.03 -12.39 -0.26
N TRP A 64 6.75 -12.04 -0.11
CA TRP A 64 6.02 -11.32 -1.16
C TRP A 64 6.50 -9.87 -1.30
N GLU A 65 6.78 -9.21 -0.18
CA GLU A 65 7.32 -7.85 -0.17
C GLU A 65 8.69 -7.79 -0.85
N GLU A 66 9.60 -8.71 -0.52
CA GLU A 66 10.93 -8.83 -1.15
C GLU A 66 10.83 -9.07 -2.66
N ALA A 67 9.95 -9.99 -3.09
CA ALA A 67 9.73 -10.28 -4.50
C ALA A 67 9.21 -9.05 -5.26
N ASN A 68 8.29 -8.29 -4.66
CA ASN A 68 7.76 -7.06 -5.23
C ASN A 68 8.82 -5.95 -5.31
N PHE A 69 9.62 -5.79 -4.26
CA PHE A 69 10.71 -4.81 -4.25
C PHE A 69 11.73 -5.11 -5.35
N LYS A 70 12.15 -6.36 -5.49
CA LYS A 70 13.05 -6.79 -6.56
C LYS A 70 12.46 -6.51 -7.94
N ALA A 71 11.20 -6.90 -8.19
CA ALA A 71 10.55 -6.67 -9.47
C ALA A 71 10.40 -5.17 -9.81
N HIS A 72 10.16 -4.32 -8.81
CA HIS A 72 10.10 -2.88 -8.98
C HIS A 72 11.47 -2.30 -9.35
N ARG A 73 12.53 -2.67 -8.63
CA ARG A 73 13.90 -2.22 -8.92
C ARG A 73 14.34 -2.61 -10.33
N ASP A 74 14.10 -3.87 -10.72
CA ASP A 74 14.47 -4.38 -12.04
C ASP A 74 13.74 -3.61 -13.16
N ARG A 75 12.52 -3.12 -12.92
CA ARG A 75 11.78 -2.26 -13.87
C ARG A 75 12.43 -0.88 -13.98
N LEU A 76 12.72 -0.22 -12.87
CA LEU A 76 13.39 1.09 -12.87
C LEU A 76 14.75 1.03 -13.58
N GLU A 77 15.51 -0.05 -13.40
CA GLU A 77 16.78 -0.23 -14.08
C GLU A 77 16.64 -0.42 -15.59
N ARG A 78 15.58 -1.10 -16.06
CA ARG A 78 15.28 -1.23 -17.49
C ARG A 78 14.88 0.12 -18.08
N ASP A 79 13.99 0.85 -17.42
CA ASP A 79 13.49 2.14 -17.89
C ASP A 79 14.61 3.20 -17.95
N ARG A 80 15.62 3.12 -17.07
CA ARG A 80 16.80 3.99 -17.09
C ARG A 80 17.78 3.68 -18.24
N LYS A 81 17.79 2.44 -18.73
CA LYS A 81 18.70 1.98 -19.80
C LYS A 81 18.11 2.15 -21.21
N SER A 82 16.81 2.41 -21.31
CA SER A 82 16.10 2.70 -22.56
C SER A 82 16.12 4.19 -22.89
#